data_AF-A0A9D2JII3-F1
#
_entry.id   AF-A0A9D2JII3-F1
#
_cell.length_a   1.000
_cell.length_b   1.000
_cell.length_c   1.000
_cell.angle_alpha   90.00
_cell.angle_beta   90.00
_cell.angle_gamma   90.00
#
_symmetry.space_group_name_H-M   'P 1'
#
loop_
_entity.id
_entity.type
_entity.pdbx_description
1 polymer ?
#
loop_
_entity_poly.entity_id
_entity_poly.type
_entity_poly.pdbx_seq_one_letter_code
_entity_poly.pdbx_strand_id
1 'polypeptide(L)'
;MNSYRKWLAETFRYLVCGISTVLVNLVSYHLLSTYVWGALASNTAAFFLSVLYAYITNSVFVFRVKCTWQSFRDFFGMRIGTILIDNGGLMLLIRLGCHDLVAKCIVNVVIIALNYIFSKLFIFKKRV
;
A
#
# COMPACT_ATOMS: atom_id res chain seq x y z
N MET A 1 13.59 -27.94 -2.60
CA MET A 1 13.30 -27.51 -1.22
C MET A 1 13.43 -25.99 -0.95
N ASN A 2 13.60 -25.11 -1.97
CA ASN A 2 13.95 -23.69 -1.75
C ASN A 2 12.96 -22.64 -2.29
N SER A 3 11.81 -23.02 -2.86
CA SER A 3 10.85 -22.03 -3.42
C SER A 3 9.96 -21.38 -2.35
N TYR A 4 9.55 -22.12 -1.32
CA TYR A 4 8.67 -21.61 -0.25
C TYR A 4 9.37 -20.57 0.64
N ARG A 5 10.64 -20.80 1.00
CA ARG A 5 11.46 -19.85 1.77
C ARG A 5 11.69 -18.52 1.03
N LYS A 6 11.89 -18.57 -0.30
CA LYS A 6 12.00 -17.36 -1.12
C LYS A 6 10.71 -16.55 -1.11
N TRP A 7 9.57 -17.22 -1.23
CA TRP A 7 8.24 -16.60 -1.14
C TRP A 7 7.99 -15.92 0.22
N LEU A 8 8.30 -16.60 1.32
CA LEU A 8 8.15 -16.03 2.67
C LEU A 8 9.08 -14.83 2.89
N ALA A 9 10.32 -14.90 2.43
CA ALA A 9 11.27 -13.79 2.55
C ALA A 9 10.84 -12.56 1.72
N GLU A 10 10.26 -12.76 0.53
CA GLU A 10 9.68 -11.68 -0.28
C GLU A 10 8.49 -11.03 0.43
N THR A 11 7.55 -11.83 0.97
CA THR A 11 6.39 -11.33 1.72
C THR A 11 6.81 -10.57 2.97
N PHE A 12 7.81 -11.06 3.71
CA PHE A 12 8.32 -10.38 4.90
C PHE A 12 8.93 -9.02 4.54
N ARG A 13 9.75 -8.94 3.47
CA ARG A 13 10.29 -7.67 2.98
C ARG A 13 9.19 -6.71 2.55
N TYR A 14 8.15 -7.21 1.88
CA TYR A 14 7.00 -6.41 1.48
C TYR A 14 6.26 -5.81 2.69
N LEU A 15 6.02 -6.62 3.73
CA LEU A 15 5.41 -6.16 4.99
C LEU A 15 6.27 -5.09 5.68
N VAL A 16 7.58 -5.30 5.78
CA VAL A 16 8.51 -4.33 6.36
C VAL A 16 8.50 -3.02 5.57
N CYS A 17 8.47 -3.09 4.23
CA CYS A 17 8.35 -1.90 3.37
C CYS A 17 6.98 -1.21 3.55
N GLY A 18 5.92 -1.98 3.81
CA GLY A 18 4.62 -1.45 4.16
C GLY A 18 4.66 -0.64 5.46
N ILE A 19 5.30 -1.16 6.50
CA ILE A 19 5.46 -0.47 7.79
C ILE A 19 6.30 0.80 7.61
N SER A 20 7.40 0.75 6.86
CA SER A 20 8.21 1.94 6.61
C SER A 20 7.46 3.01 5.80
N THR A 21 6.60 2.60 4.87
CA THR A 21 5.72 3.53 4.13
C THR A 21 4.78 4.29 5.05
N VAL A 22 4.23 3.62 6.07
CA VAL A 22 3.37 4.28 7.07
C VAL A 22 4.15 5.33 7.85
N LEU A 23 5.40 5.03 8.24
CA LEU A 23 6.26 5.99 8.91
C LEU A 23 6.59 7.19 8.03
N VAL A 24 6.90 6.96 6.74
CA VAL A 24 7.13 8.04 5.77
C VAL A 24 5.88 8.92 5.66
N ASN A 25 4.69 8.32 5.57
CA ASN A 25 3.44 9.07 5.53
C ASN A 25 3.25 9.96 6.77
N LEU A 26 3.43 9.39 7.97
CA LEU A 26 3.29 10.12 9.24
C LEU A 26 4.28 11.28 9.36
N VAL A 27 5.56 11.03 9.06
CA VAL A 27 6.62 12.05 9.14
C VAL A 27 6.37 13.16 8.10
N SER A 28 6.07 12.80 6.85
CA SER A 28 5.76 13.78 5.81
C SER A 28 4.53 14.61 6.19
N TYR A 29 3.46 13.98 6.68
CA TYR A 29 2.27 14.69 7.13
C TYR A 29 2.59 15.66 8.26
N HIS A 30 3.31 15.22 9.29
CA HIS A 30 3.63 16.05 10.44
C HIS A 30 4.47 17.27 10.05
N LEU A 31 5.48 17.10 9.19
CA LEU A 31 6.30 18.20 8.69
C LEU A 31 5.48 19.16 7.81
N LEU A 32 4.71 18.66 6.85
CA LEU A 32 3.93 19.49 5.92
C LEU A 32 2.80 20.25 6.66
N SER A 33 2.11 19.57 7.58
CA SER A 33 1.02 20.15 8.38
C SER A 33 1.48 21.22 9.35
N THR A 34 2.73 21.16 9.81
CA THR A 34 3.24 22.11 10.80
C THR A 34 3.81 23.37 10.13
N TYR A 35 4.46 23.21 8.97
CA TYR A 35 5.29 24.29 8.40
C TYR A 35 4.78 24.87 7.08
N VAL A 36 3.90 24.18 6.34
CA VAL A 36 3.65 24.53 4.93
C VAL A 36 2.17 24.71 4.59
N TRP A 37 1.33 23.70 4.84
CA TRP A 37 -0.05 23.68 4.36
C TRP A 37 -1.04 23.25 5.45
N GLY A 38 -2.32 23.58 5.24
CA GLY A 38 -3.42 23.07 6.07
C GLY A 38 -3.55 21.53 6.01
N ALA A 39 -4.20 20.96 7.02
CA ALA A 39 -4.24 19.51 7.25
C ALA A 39 -4.61 18.67 6.01
N LEU A 40 -5.61 19.10 5.22
CA LEU A 40 -6.06 18.37 4.03
C LEU A 40 -5.00 18.30 2.91
N ALA A 41 -4.35 19.44 2.62
CA ALA A 41 -3.31 19.51 1.60
C ALA A 41 -2.06 18.74 2.03
N SER A 42 -1.68 18.87 3.31
CA SER A 42 -0.56 18.14 3.90
C SER A 42 -0.78 16.63 3.90
N ASN A 43 -1.99 16.16 4.22
CA ASN A 43 -2.34 14.73 4.16
C ASN A 43 -2.30 14.20 2.72
N THR A 44 -2.81 14.96 1.75
CA THR A 44 -2.80 14.57 0.34
C THR A 44 -1.38 14.44 -0.19
N ALA A 45 -0.51 15.40 0.10
CA ALA A 45 0.89 15.34 -0.31
C ALA A 45 1.67 14.23 0.38
N ALA A 46 1.47 14.05 1.69
CA ALA A 46 2.08 12.94 2.44
C ALA A 46 1.63 11.58 1.89
N PHE A 47 0.36 11.45 1.50
CA PHE A 47 -0.14 10.28 0.80
C PHE A 47 0.64 10.04 -0.49
N PHE A 48 0.68 11.01 -1.40
CA PHE A 48 1.42 10.89 -2.67
C PHE A 48 2.89 10.50 -2.47
N LEU A 49 3.60 11.16 -1.55
CA LEU A 49 4.99 10.86 -1.23
C LEU A 49 5.17 9.44 -0.70
N SER A 50 4.28 9.00 0.20
CA SER A 50 4.31 7.64 0.73
C SER A 50 4.04 6.59 -0.36
N VAL A 51 3.13 6.84 -1.29
CA VAL A 51 2.87 5.92 -2.41
C VAL A 51 4.08 5.83 -3.35
N LEU A 52 4.73 6.97 -3.63
CA LEU A 52 5.95 6.98 -4.43
C LEU A 52 7.09 6.20 -3.76
N TYR A 53 7.29 6.42 -2.46
CA TYR A 53 8.27 5.69 -1.67
C TYR A 53 7.98 4.19 -1.65
N ALA A 54 6.72 3.80 -1.43
CA ALA A 54 6.29 2.41 -1.44
C ALA A 54 6.55 1.75 -2.81
N TYR A 55 6.26 2.45 -3.90
CA TYR A 55 6.52 1.97 -5.24
C TYR A 55 8.01 1.73 -5.49
N ILE A 56 8.87 2.71 -5.18
CA ILE A 56 10.32 2.59 -5.38
C ILE A 56 10.88 1.46 -4.53
N THR A 57 10.53 1.42 -3.25
CA THR A 57 11.03 0.41 -2.32
C THR A 57 10.56 -0.98 -2.71
N ASN A 58 9.29 -1.16 -3.05
CA ASN A 58 8.78 -2.46 -3.52
C ASN A 58 9.46 -2.87 -4.84
N SER A 59 9.59 -1.94 -5.80
CA SER A 59 10.20 -2.24 -7.10
C SER A 59 11.67 -2.63 -7.00
N VAL A 60 12.47 -1.86 -6.26
CA VAL A 60 13.93 -2.02 -6.19
C VAL A 60 14.34 -3.04 -5.14
N PHE A 61 13.75 -2.98 -3.94
CA PHE A 61 14.19 -3.78 -2.79
C PHE A 61 13.51 -5.14 -2.72
N VAL A 62 12.19 -5.20 -2.97
CA VAL A 62 11.42 -6.45 -2.87
C VAL A 62 11.52 -7.25 -4.17
N PHE A 63 11.19 -6.63 -5.30
CA PHE A 63 11.04 -7.34 -6.58
C PHE A 63 12.26 -7.25 -7.52
N ARG A 64 13.19 -6.31 -7.27
CA ARG A 64 14.39 -6.05 -8.07
C ARG A 64 14.10 -5.90 -9.57
N VAL A 65 13.06 -5.14 -9.91
CA VAL A 65 12.68 -4.85 -11.30
C VAL A 65 13.00 -3.39 -11.67
N LYS A 66 13.07 -3.09 -12.98
CA LYS A 66 13.22 -1.72 -13.45
C LYS A 66 11.94 -0.93 -13.23
N CYS A 67 12.04 0.22 -12.56
CA CYS A 67 10.95 1.17 -12.41
C CYS A 67 10.53 1.69 -13.80
N THR A 68 9.27 1.45 -14.18
CA THR A 68 8.69 1.94 -15.44
C THR A 68 7.49 2.83 -15.15
N TRP A 69 7.23 3.85 -15.97
CA TRP A 69 6.07 4.73 -15.77
C TRP A 69 4.73 3.99 -15.81
N GLN A 70 4.61 2.94 -16.63
CA GLN A 70 3.42 2.08 -16.66
C GLN A 70 3.18 1.38 -15.32
N SER A 71 4.20 0.72 -14.77
CA SER A 71 4.14 0.04 -13.47
C SER A 71 3.83 1.00 -12.31
N PHE A 72 4.31 2.25 -12.39
CA PHE A 72 3.96 3.28 -11.41
C PHE A 72 2.47 3.63 -11.46
N ARG A 73 1.91 3.87 -12.66
CA ARG A 73 0.48 4.18 -12.81
C ARG A 73 -0.40 3.03 -12.31
N ASP A 74 -0.04 1.79 -12.61
CA ASP A 74 -0.80 0.62 -12.15
C ASP A 74 -0.74 0.48 -10.63
N PHE A 75 0.44 0.73 -10.03
CA PHE A 75 0.61 0.73 -8.58
C PHE A 75 -0.17 1.86 -7.91
N PHE A 76 -0.10 3.06 -8.49
CA PHE A 76 -0.81 4.23 -7.99
C PHE A 76 -2.33 4.07 -8.09
N GLY A 77 -2.83 3.55 -9.22
CA GLY A 77 -4.24 3.23 -9.42
C GLY A 77 -4.74 2.15 -8.44
N MET A 78 -3.95 1.10 -8.22
CA MET A 78 -4.25 0.08 -7.21
C MET A 78 -4.33 0.71 -5.81
N ARG A 79 -3.42 1.62 -5.46
CA ARG A 79 -3.40 2.27 -4.16
C ARG A 79 -4.63 3.17 -3.93
N ILE A 80 -5.04 3.94 -4.93
CA ILE A 80 -6.32 4.68 -4.88
C ILE A 80 -7.50 3.70 -4.78
N GLY A 81 -7.51 2.65 -5.59
CA GLY A 81 -8.52 1.60 -5.56
C GLY A 81 -8.67 0.98 -4.16
N THR A 82 -7.56 0.75 -3.46
CA THR A 82 -7.61 0.20 -2.09
C THR A 82 -8.26 1.15 -1.08
N ILE A 83 -8.18 2.47 -1.27
CA ILE A 83 -8.91 3.44 -0.42
C ILE A 83 -10.40 3.38 -0.70
N LEU A 84 -10.80 3.23 -1.97
CA LEU A 84 -12.21 3.05 -2.34
C LEU A 84 -12.75 1.74 -1.77
N ILE A 85 -11.96 0.67 -1.81
CA ILE A 85 -12.31 -0.62 -1.19
C ILE A 85 -12.35 -0.50 0.33
N ASP A 86 -11.46 0.26 0.98
CA ASP A 86 -11.50 0.48 2.43
C ASP A 86 -12.81 1.13 2.86
N ASN A 87 -13.10 2.31 2.28
CA ASN A 87 -14.29 3.08 2.64
C ASN A 87 -15.58 2.35 2.23
N GLY A 88 -15.62 1.77 1.03
CA GLY A 88 -16.79 1.03 0.54
C GLY A 88 -17.04 -0.28 1.28
N GLY A 89 -15.98 -1.04 1.55
CA GLY A 89 -16.04 -2.29 2.30
C GLY A 89 -16.46 -2.07 3.75
N LEU A 90 -15.89 -1.05 4.41
CA LEU A 90 -16.26 -0.67 5.77
C LEU A 90 -17.75 -0.28 5.84
N MET A 91 -18.20 0.58 4.92
CA MET A 91 -19.60 1.01 4.85
C MET A 91 -20.57 -0.16 4.64
N LEU A 92 -20.19 -1.14 3.81
CA LEU A 92 -21.00 -2.33 3.55
C LEU A 92 -21.08 -3.24 4.78
N LEU A 93 -19.96 -3.51 5.46
CA LEU A 93 -19.94 -4.36 6.65
C LEU A 93 -20.65 -3.73 7.85
N ILE A 94 -20.51 -2.42 8.06
CA ILE A 94 -21.23 -1.71 9.13
C ILE A 94 -22.74 -1.78 8.88
N ARG A 95 -23.20 -1.64 7.62
CA ARG A 95 -24.61 -1.81 7.26
C ARG A 95 -25.15 -3.22 7.50
N LEU A 96 -24.29 -4.23 7.50
CA LEU A 96 -24.64 -5.62 7.83
C LEU A 96 -24.67 -5.87 9.36
N GLY A 97 -24.43 -4.86 10.19
CA GLY A 97 -24.48 -4.95 11.65
C GLY A 97 -23.17 -5.39 12.30
N CYS A 98 -22.06 -5.43 11.56
CA CYS A 98 -20.74 -5.71 12.14
C CYS A 98 -20.22 -4.53 12.95
N HIS A 99 -19.59 -4.81 14.10
CA HIS A 99 -18.90 -3.80 14.90
C HIS A 99 -17.75 -3.15 14.11
N ASP A 100 -17.64 -1.81 14.16
CA ASP A 100 -16.68 -1.00 13.38
C ASP A 100 -15.26 -1.55 13.36
N LEU A 101 -14.74 -1.94 14.53
CA LEU A 101 -13.38 -2.49 14.65
C LEU A 101 -13.21 -3.82 13.92
N VAL A 102 -14.21 -4.71 14.01
CA VAL A 102 -14.17 -6.03 13.36
C VAL A 102 -14.24 -5.85 11.84
N ALA A 103 -15.15 -4.99 11.38
CA ALA A 103 -15.27 -4.64 9.97
C ALA A 103 -13.96 -4.04 9.42
N LYS A 104 -13.34 -3.11 10.15
CA LYS A 104 -12.06 -2.48 9.78
C LYS A 104 -10.91 -3.49 9.74
N CYS A 105 -10.85 -4.44 10.68
CA CYS A 105 -9.86 -5.51 10.65
C CYS A 105 -10.00 -6.40 9.41
N ILE A 106 -11.21 -6.86 9.09
CA ILE A 106 -11.48 -7.71 7.93
C ILE A 106 -11.08 -6.98 6.63
N VAL A 107 -11.52 -5.74 6.47
CA VAL A 107 -11.24 -4.94 5.28
C VAL A 107 -9.74 -4.67 5.11
N ASN A 108 -9.02 -4.35 6.19
CA ASN A 108 -7.56 -4.18 6.12
C ASN A 108 -6.82 -5.46 5.72
N VAL A 109 -7.23 -6.62 6.24
CA VAL A 109 -6.64 -7.91 5.83
C VAL A 109 -6.85 -8.14 4.33
N VAL A 110 -8.05 -7.89 3.82
CA VAL A 110 -8.37 -7.99 2.38
C VAL A 110 -7.52 -7.01 1.58
N ILE A 111 -7.36 -5.77 2.02
CA ILE A 111 -6.55 -4.76 1.36
C ILE A 111 -5.08 -5.16 1.29
N ILE A 112 -4.51 -5.68 2.38
CA ILE A 112 -3.11 -6.15 2.40
C ILE A 112 -2.95 -7.33 1.42
N ALA A 113 -3.89 -8.27 1.43
CA ALA A 113 -3.87 -9.42 0.52
C ALA A 113 -4.00 -8.98 -0.95
N LEU A 114 -4.92 -8.08 -1.27
CA LEU A 114 -5.11 -7.53 -2.61
C LEU A 114 -3.87 -6.76 -3.07
N ASN A 115 -3.31 -5.90 -2.22
CA ASN A 115 -2.07 -5.19 -2.52
C ASN A 115 -0.92 -6.15 -2.85
N TYR A 116 -0.79 -7.23 -2.09
CA TYR A 116 0.22 -8.25 -2.33
C TYR A 116 -0.02 -9.01 -3.65
N ILE A 117 -1.25 -9.47 -3.90
CA ILE A 117 -1.63 -10.22 -5.11
C ILE A 117 -1.44 -9.35 -6.35
N PHE A 118 -1.94 -8.11 -6.36
CA PHE A 118 -1.76 -7.20 -7.50
C PHE A 118 -0.30 -6.82 -7.72
N SER A 119 0.44 -6.54 -6.64
CA SER A 119 1.88 -6.27 -6.74
C SER A 119 2.58 -7.46 -7.38
N LYS A 120 2.24 -8.68 -6.98
CA LYS A 120 2.90 -9.89 -7.47
C LYS A 120 2.49 -10.33 -8.88
N LEU A 121 1.20 -10.29 -9.20
CA LEU A 121 0.65 -10.88 -10.43
C LEU A 121 0.62 -9.89 -11.60
N PHE A 122 0.31 -8.62 -11.34
CA PHE A 122 0.11 -7.63 -12.40
C PHE A 122 1.31 -6.72 -12.59
N ILE A 123 1.90 -6.23 -11.49
CA ILE A 123 2.90 -5.16 -11.54
C ILE A 123 4.33 -5.71 -11.61
N PHE A 124 4.63 -6.73 -10.81
CA PHE A 124 5.96 -7.33 -10.70
C PHE A 124 6.02 -8.73 -11.27
N LYS A 125 5.28 -8.97 -12.37
CA LYS A 125 5.44 -10.18 -13.15
C LYS A 125 6.90 -10.27 -13.59
N LYS A 126 7.68 -11.16 -12.98
CA LYS A 126 8.94 -11.62 -13.58
C LYS A 126 8.54 -12.21 -14.93
N ARG A 127 8.79 -11.47 -16.01
CA ARG A 127 9.00 -12.10 -17.31
C ARG A 127 10.25 -12.95 -17.13
N VAL A 128 10.00 -14.24 -16.86
CA VAL A 128 11.01 -15.29 -17.03
C VAL A 128 11.36 -15.32 -18.50
#